data_AF-A0A7Y5BH20-F1
#
_entry.id   AF-A0A7Y5BH20-F1
#
_cell.length_a   1.000
_cell.length_b   1.000
_cell.length_c   1.000
_cell.angle_alpha   90.00
_cell.angle_beta   90.00
_cell.angle_gamma   90.00
#
_symmetry.space_group_name_H-M   'P 1'
#
loop_
_entity.id
_entity.type
_entity.pdbx_description
1 polymer ?
#
loop_
_entity_poly.entity_id
_entity_poly.type
_entity_poly.pdbx_seq_one_letter_code
_entity_poly.pdbx_strand_id
1 'polypeptide(L)'
;MAKFTNIFQKSKKGDNLPKAGDESMAKEITTHEEPPRKEGKININQTKLQIEWQKIINELTTTDIRFYFLKDNYLDKINKMYTEYSEELDKLGISQRKFLDFIRESFERIKQIKKKLPLEPMNDKFYNYVEKCVHDLMEGLRQKFKK
;
A
#
# COMPACT_ATOMS: atom_id res chain seq x y z
N MET A 1 71.54 19.14 -3.77
CA MET A 1 72.36 18.09 -3.10
C MET A 1 72.58 18.50 -1.65
N ALA A 2 71.86 17.90 -0.70
CA ALA A 2 72.11 18.10 0.72
C ALA A 2 72.22 16.73 1.40
N LYS A 3 73.26 16.61 2.23
CA LYS A 3 73.77 15.41 2.86
C LYS A 3 73.10 15.17 4.23
N PHE A 4 73.04 13.90 4.58
CA PHE A 4 72.69 13.27 5.86
C PHE A 4 73.06 14.05 7.13
N THR A 5 72.22 13.92 8.16
CA THR A 5 72.68 13.44 9.49
C THR A 5 71.53 12.76 10.25
N ASN A 6 71.83 11.52 10.67
CA ASN A 6 71.09 10.71 11.63
C ASN A 6 71.14 11.32 13.02
N ILE A 7 70.03 11.35 13.75
CA ILE A 7 70.04 11.23 15.21
C ILE A 7 68.94 10.25 15.63
N PHE A 8 69.41 9.08 16.08
CA PHE A 8 68.67 8.01 16.71
C PHE A 8 68.62 8.30 18.21
N GLN A 9 67.44 8.40 18.82
CA GLN A 9 67.27 8.17 20.27
C GLN A 9 66.16 7.16 20.52
N LYS A 10 66.51 6.18 21.34
CA LYS A 10 65.78 4.96 21.67
C LYS A 10 64.61 5.21 22.64
N SER A 11 63.49 4.56 22.30
CA SER A 11 62.70 3.64 23.13
C SER A 11 62.13 4.12 24.48
N LYS A 12 60.80 4.19 24.56
CA LYS A 12 60.03 3.44 25.57
C LYS A 12 58.76 2.84 24.97
N LYS A 13 58.54 1.58 25.37
CA LYS A 13 57.46 0.63 25.03
C LYS A 13 56.05 1.15 25.31
N GLY A 14 55.08 0.66 24.53
CA GLY A 14 53.65 0.69 24.89
C GLY A 14 52.69 0.62 23.71
N ASP A 15 52.58 -0.55 23.11
CA ASP A 15 51.42 -1.17 22.42
C ASP A 15 50.25 -0.28 21.96
N ASN A 16 50.14 -0.04 20.64
CA ASN A 16 49.18 -0.74 19.76
C ASN A 16 49.12 -0.09 18.36
N LEU A 17 49.42 -0.89 17.34
CA LEU A 17 49.27 -0.60 15.92
C LEU A 17 47.79 -0.51 15.51
N PRO A 18 47.41 0.40 14.58
CA PRO A 18 46.37 0.12 13.61
C PRO A 18 47.01 -0.47 12.34
N LYS A 19 46.57 -1.67 11.93
CA LYS A 19 46.89 -2.25 10.62
C LYS A 19 45.71 -2.07 9.66
N ALA A 20 46.06 -1.78 8.41
CA ALA A 20 45.18 -1.51 7.27
C ALA A 20 44.64 -2.78 6.57
N GLY A 21 43.63 -2.58 5.71
CA GLY A 21 43.09 -3.51 4.69
C GLY A 21 42.01 -4.45 5.24
N ASP A 22 40.91 -4.79 4.60
CA ASP A 22 40.44 -4.61 3.21
C ASP A 22 38.89 -4.75 3.20
N GLU A 23 38.32 -4.36 2.07
CA GLU A 23 36.91 -4.42 1.66
C GLU A 23 36.15 -5.72 2.00
N SER A 24 34.94 -5.60 2.54
CA SER A 24 33.76 -6.35 2.04
C SER A 24 32.47 -5.88 2.70
N MET A 25 31.57 -5.39 1.85
CA MET A 25 30.15 -5.16 2.14
C MET A 25 29.49 -6.46 2.59
N ALA A 26 28.92 -6.49 3.79
CA ALA A 26 27.81 -7.36 4.13
C ALA A 26 26.75 -6.50 4.83
N LYS A 27 25.61 -6.35 4.14
CA LYS A 27 24.44 -5.58 4.55
C LYS A 27 23.87 -6.17 5.84
N GLU A 28 23.77 -5.35 6.89
CA GLU A 28 22.83 -5.62 7.98
C GLU A 28 21.42 -5.54 7.40
N ILE A 29 20.76 -6.69 7.33
CA ILE A 29 19.33 -6.80 7.07
C ILE A 29 18.66 -6.40 8.38
N THR A 30 18.28 -5.14 8.51
CA THR A 30 17.31 -4.70 9.51
C THR A 30 16.00 -5.40 9.20
N THR A 31 15.68 -6.42 9.99
CA THR A 31 14.37 -7.05 10.05
C THR A 31 13.37 -6.00 10.49
N HIS A 32 12.64 -5.42 9.53
CA HIS A 32 11.46 -4.63 9.85
C HIS A 32 10.41 -5.60 10.39
N GLU A 33 10.23 -5.62 11.71
CA GLU A 33 9.06 -6.27 12.31
C GLU A 33 7.81 -5.56 11.79
N GLU A 34 7.00 -6.32 11.06
CA GLU A 34 5.71 -5.90 10.55
C GLU A 34 4.80 -5.62 11.76
N PRO A 35 4.17 -4.43 11.88
CA PRO A 35 3.29 -4.14 13.02
C PRO A 35 2.11 -5.12 13.01
N PRO A 36 1.64 -5.59 14.18
CA PRO A 36 0.57 -6.58 14.26
C PRO A 36 -0.68 -6.06 13.55
N ARG A 37 -1.08 -6.77 12.49
CA ARG A 37 -2.29 -6.53 11.72
C ARG A 37 -3.48 -6.67 12.67
N LYS A 38 -4.15 -5.56 12.98
CA LYS A 38 -5.38 -5.59 13.77
C LYS A 38 -6.41 -6.40 12.98
N GLU A 39 -6.75 -7.58 13.49
CA GLU A 39 -7.87 -8.37 12.97
C GLU A 39 -9.14 -7.51 13.04
N GLY A 40 -9.64 -7.13 11.87
CA GLY A 40 -10.88 -6.37 11.75
C GLY A 40 -12.00 -7.18 12.38
N LYS A 41 -12.68 -6.60 13.39
CA LYS A 41 -13.83 -7.22 14.04
C LYS A 41 -14.91 -7.50 12.98
N ILE A 42 -15.12 -8.78 12.69
CA ILE A 42 -16.16 -9.25 11.77
C ILE A 42 -17.52 -8.88 12.38
N ASN A 43 -18.32 -8.13 11.63
CA ASN A 43 -19.68 -7.78 12.05
C ASN A 43 -20.56 -9.03 11.94
N ILE A 44 -21.14 -9.45 13.07
CA ILE A 44 -21.81 -10.74 13.27
C ILE A 44 -23.10 -10.88 12.43
N ASN A 45 -23.55 -9.80 11.76
CA ASN A 45 -24.70 -9.78 10.86
C ASN A 45 -24.34 -9.92 9.37
N GLN A 46 -23.07 -10.15 9.02
CA GLN A 46 -22.67 -10.34 7.62
C GLN A 46 -23.15 -11.68 7.09
N THR A 47 -23.76 -11.68 5.89
CA THR A 47 -24.12 -12.92 5.22
C THR A 47 -22.87 -13.71 4.84
N LYS A 48 -22.99 -15.05 4.73
CA LYS A 48 -21.89 -15.92 4.26
C LYS A 48 -21.30 -15.42 2.94
N LEU A 49 -22.18 -14.95 2.06
CA LEU A 49 -21.85 -14.33 0.80
C LEU A 49 -20.95 -13.10 1.02
N GLN A 50 -21.37 -12.13 1.86
CA GLN A 50 -20.57 -10.93 2.16
C GLN A 50 -19.18 -11.24 2.73
N ILE A 51 -19.06 -12.26 3.58
CA ILE A 51 -17.76 -12.71 4.11
C ILE A 51 -16.86 -13.24 2.98
N GLU A 52 -17.41 -14.01 2.06
CA GLU A 52 -16.68 -14.51 0.88
C GLU A 52 -16.23 -13.37 -0.03
N TRP A 53 -17.10 -12.38 -0.29
CA TRP A 53 -16.74 -11.18 -1.05
C TRP A 53 -15.59 -10.41 -0.40
N GLN A 54 -15.65 -10.20 0.91
CA GLN A 54 -14.61 -9.50 1.65
C GLN A 54 -13.26 -10.23 1.59
N LYS A 55 -13.26 -11.56 1.66
CA LYS A 55 -12.04 -12.36 1.48
C LYS A 55 -11.43 -12.15 0.10
N ILE A 56 -12.23 -12.21 -0.96
CA ILE A 56 -11.76 -12.01 -2.33
C ILE A 56 -11.22 -10.59 -2.53
N ILE A 57 -11.89 -9.56 -1.99
CA ILE A 57 -11.39 -8.17 -2.06
C ILE A 57 -10.05 -8.03 -1.32
N ASN A 58 -9.93 -8.59 -0.12
CA ASN A 58 -8.69 -8.55 0.65
C ASN A 58 -7.56 -9.32 -0.06
N GLU A 59 -7.85 -10.46 -0.66
CA GLU A 59 -6.87 -11.23 -1.45
C GLU A 59 -6.40 -10.44 -2.67
N LEU A 60 -7.33 -9.89 -3.46
CA LEU A 60 -6.99 -9.08 -4.63
C LEU A 60 -6.15 -7.86 -4.26
N THR A 61 -6.50 -7.16 -3.19
CA THR A 61 -5.78 -5.96 -2.76
C THR A 61 -4.41 -6.23 -2.15
N THR A 62 -4.17 -7.44 -1.64
CA THR A 62 -2.86 -7.86 -1.10
C THR A 62 -1.92 -8.44 -2.16
N THR A 63 -2.47 -9.10 -3.18
CA THR A 63 -1.68 -9.80 -4.21
C THR A 63 -1.41 -8.96 -5.45
N ASP A 64 -2.29 -8.01 -5.76
CA ASP A 64 -2.19 -7.19 -6.97
C ASP A 64 -1.72 -5.77 -6.64
N ILE A 65 -0.49 -5.47 -7.07
CA ILE A 65 0.18 -4.18 -6.86
C ILE A 65 -0.65 -2.99 -7.38
N ARG A 66 -1.56 -3.20 -8.34
CA ARG A 66 -2.42 -2.14 -8.87
C ARG A 66 -3.36 -1.54 -7.82
N PHE A 67 -3.57 -2.22 -6.70
CA PHE A 67 -4.37 -1.75 -5.57
C PHE A 67 -3.53 -1.20 -4.40
N TYR A 68 -2.24 -0.89 -4.62
CA TYR A 68 -1.33 -0.35 -3.59
C TYR A 68 -1.86 0.89 -2.85
N PHE A 69 -2.78 1.64 -3.47
CA PHE A 69 -3.32 2.88 -2.92
C PHE A 69 -4.37 2.63 -1.83
N LEU A 70 -4.90 1.41 -1.71
CA LEU A 70 -5.87 0.97 -0.71
C LEU A 70 -5.20 0.54 0.60
N LYS A 71 -4.25 1.33 1.09
CA LYS A 71 -3.61 1.11 2.39
C LYS A 71 -4.45 1.67 3.54
N ASP A 72 -4.02 1.41 4.77
CA ASP A 72 -4.63 1.92 6.00
C ASP A 72 -6.13 1.59 6.10
N ASN A 73 -6.96 2.59 6.42
CA ASN A 73 -8.41 2.43 6.58
C ASN A 73 -9.19 2.53 5.25
N TYR A 74 -8.53 2.77 4.12
CA TYR A 74 -9.25 2.92 2.85
C TYR A 74 -9.77 1.60 2.31
N LEU A 75 -9.07 0.49 2.54
CA LEU A 75 -9.58 -0.83 2.21
C LEU A 75 -10.88 -1.13 2.98
N ASP A 76 -10.91 -0.81 4.28
CA ASP A 76 -12.11 -0.99 5.11
C ASP A 76 -13.27 -0.13 4.62
N LYS A 77 -13.00 1.13 4.26
CA LYS A 77 -13.97 2.05 3.67
C LYS A 77 -14.54 1.50 2.34
N ILE A 78 -13.70 0.97 1.47
CA ILE A 78 -14.12 0.34 0.20
C ILE A 78 -14.92 -0.95 0.46
N ASN A 79 -14.51 -1.79 1.41
CA ASN A 79 -15.24 -2.99 1.81
C ASN A 79 -16.65 -2.65 2.33
N LYS A 80 -16.77 -1.59 3.13
CA LYS A 80 -18.05 -1.09 3.61
C LYS A 80 -18.95 -0.66 2.45
N MET A 81 -18.41 0.11 1.51
CA MET A 81 -19.13 0.58 0.32
C MET A 81 -19.57 -0.59 -0.58
N TYR A 82 -18.71 -1.60 -0.76
CA TYR A 82 -19.07 -2.81 -1.48
C TYR A 82 -20.25 -3.53 -0.82
N THR A 83 -20.21 -3.66 0.51
CA THR A 83 -21.25 -4.33 1.31
C THR A 83 -22.59 -3.60 1.19
N GLU A 84 -22.58 -2.26 1.15
CA GLU A 84 -23.78 -1.44 0.95
C GLU A 84 -24.45 -1.74 -0.41
N TYR A 85 -23.65 -1.93 -1.47
CA TYR A 85 -24.16 -2.16 -2.82
C TYR A 85 -24.19 -3.63 -3.24
N SER A 86 -23.87 -4.58 -2.36
CA SER A 86 -23.57 -5.96 -2.77
C SER A 86 -24.72 -6.65 -3.51
N GLU A 87 -25.96 -6.44 -3.06
CA GLU A 87 -27.13 -7.04 -3.70
C GLU A 87 -27.41 -6.48 -5.10
N GLU A 88 -27.13 -5.20 -5.30
CA GLU A 88 -27.36 -4.53 -6.59
C GLU A 88 -26.26 -4.87 -7.57
N LEU A 89 -25.01 -4.90 -7.10
CA LEU A 89 -23.87 -5.34 -7.90
C LEU A 89 -24.05 -6.79 -8.37
N ASP A 90 -24.55 -7.67 -7.51
CA ASP A 90 -24.86 -9.06 -7.84
C ASP A 90 -25.96 -9.16 -8.92
N LYS A 91 -27.08 -8.43 -8.74
CA LYS A 91 -28.16 -8.35 -9.75
C LYS A 91 -27.68 -7.83 -11.11
N LEU A 92 -26.68 -6.95 -11.12
CA LEU A 92 -26.08 -6.37 -12.32
C LEU A 92 -24.93 -7.23 -12.89
N GLY A 93 -24.56 -8.34 -12.25
CA GLY A 93 -23.44 -9.19 -12.67
C GLY A 93 -22.08 -8.50 -12.58
N ILE A 94 -21.94 -7.53 -11.67
CA ILE A 94 -20.69 -6.82 -11.41
C ILE A 94 -19.89 -7.59 -10.37
N SER A 95 -18.76 -8.17 -10.79
CA SER A 95 -17.86 -8.90 -9.91
C SER A 95 -17.02 -7.98 -9.00
N GLN A 96 -16.45 -8.56 -7.94
CA GLN A 96 -15.50 -7.93 -7.01
C GLN A 96 -14.42 -7.18 -7.78
N ARG A 97 -13.85 -7.89 -8.76
CA ARG A 97 -12.74 -7.41 -9.57
C ARG A 97 -13.16 -6.21 -10.41
N LYS A 98 -14.32 -6.25 -11.05
CA LYS A 98 -14.85 -5.11 -11.81
C LYS A 98 -15.11 -3.90 -10.92
N PHE A 99 -15.64 -4.12 -9.72
CA PHE A 99 -15.82 -3.06 -8.74
C PHE A 99 -14.48 -2.43 -8.34
N LEU A 100 -13.48 -3.23 -7.98
CA LEU A 100 -12.14 -2.73 -7.64
C LEU A 100 -11.44 -2.05 -8.81
N ASP A 101 -11.60 -2.57 -10.03
CA ASP A 101 -11.06 -1.94 -11.24
C ASP A 101 -11.68 -0.54 -11.43
N PHE A 102 -12.98 -0.36 -11.18
CA PHE A 102 -13.64 0.95 -11.19
C PHE A 102 -13.11 1.90 -10.10
N ILE A 103 -12.88 1.39 -8.88
CA ILE A 103 -12.24 2.16 -7.80
C ILE A 103 -10.86 2.65 -8.24
N ARG A 104 -10.04 1.77 -8.80
CA ARG A 104 -8.69 2.09 -9.30
C ARG A 104 -8.75 3.13 -10.42
N GLU A 105 -9.64 2.97 -11.40
CA GLU A 105 -9.77 3.91 -12.51
C GLU A 105 -10.24 5.28 -12.05
N SER A 106 -11.17 5.33 -11.10
CA SER A 106 -11.63 6.59 -10.50
C SER A 106 -10.51 7.30 -9.74
N PHE A 107 -9.68 6.54 -9.02
CA PHE A 107 -8.50 7.04 -8.31
C PHE A 107 -7.44 7.59 -9.27
N GLU A 108 -7.10 6.85 -10.32
CA GLU A 108 -6.12 7.28 -11.31
C GLU A 108 -6.60 8.53 -12.07
N ARG A 109 -7.91 8.65 -12.36
CA ARG A 109 -8.48 9.85 -12.99
C ARG A 109 -8.27 11.10 -12.13
N ILE A 110 -8.56 11.04 -10.83
CA ILE A 110 -8.36 12.22 -9.96
C ILE A 110 -6.88 12.54 -9.77
N LYS A 111 -6.00 11.53 -9.72
CA LYS A 111 -4.55 11.75 -9.69
C LYS A 111 -4.04 12.45 -10.93
N GLN A 112 -4.49 12.04 -12.11
CA GLN A 112 -4.15 12.70 -13.38
C GLN A 112 -4.60 14.17 -13.37
N ILE A 113 -5.85 14.45 -12.96
CA ILE A 113 -6.39 15.81 -12.83
C ILE A 113 -5.55 16.66 -11.87
N LYS A 114 -5.09 16.06 -10.77
CA LYS A 114 -4.30 16.75 -9.72
C LYS A 114 -2.80 16.71 -9.97
N LYS A 115 -2.34 16.16 -11.11
CA LYS A 115 -0.92 16.02 -11.49
C LYS A 115 -0.07 15.36 -10.39
N LYS A 116 -0.60 14.28 -9.81
CA LYS A 116 0.05 13.54 -8.73
C LYS A 116 1.05 12.51 -9.21
N LEU A 117 1.90 12.05 -8.29
CA LEU A 117 2.92 11.05 -8.59
C LEU A 117 2.27 9.67 -8.87
N PRO A 118 2.92 8.82 -9.69
CA PRO A 118 2.35 7.53 -10.10
C PRO A 118 2.03 6.59 -8.95
N LEU A 119 2.78 6.63 -7.83
CA LEU A 119 2.62 5.77 -6.66
C LEU A 119 2.12 6.51 -5.41
N GLU A 120 1.46 7.66 -5.59
CA GLU A 120 0.85 8.36 -4.45
C GLU A 120 -0.31 7.54 -3.86
N PRO A 121 -0.33 7.26 -2.54
CA PRO A 121 -1.40 6.49 -1.91
C PRO A 121 -2.70 7.28 -1.82
N MET A 122 -3.80 6.61 -1.45
CA MET A 122 -5.07 7.27 -1.23
C MET A 122 -4.99 8.24 -0.04
N ASN A 123 -5.66 9.39 -0.19
CA ASN A 123 -5.94 10.34 0.89
C ASN A 123 -7.44 10.65 0.91
N ASP A 124 -7.94 11.34 1.95
CA ASP A 124 -9.37 11.61 2.10
C ASP A 124 -9.96 12.40 0.93
N LYS A 125 -9.21 13.32 0.32
CA LYS A 125 -9.71 14.09 -0.84
C LYS A 125 -9.92 13.18 -2.06
N PHE A 126 -9.01 12.23 -2.29
CA PHE A 126 -9.14 11.27 -3.39
C PHE A 126 -10.20 10.22 -3.08
N TYR A 127 -10.28 9.76 -1.84
CA TYR A 127 -11.34 8.87 -1.39
C TYR A 127 -12.73 9.48 -1.60
N ASN A 128 -12.98 10.71 -1.15
CA ASN A 128 -14.27 11.39 -1.32
C ASN A 128 -14.66 11.53 -2.81
N TYR A 129 -13.67 11.75 -3.68
CA TYR A 129 -13.91 11.78 -5.12
C TYR A 129 -14.31 10.39 -5.65
N VAL A 130 -13.58 9.35 -5.26
CA VAL A 130 -13.86 7.96 -5.66
C VAL A 130 -15.22 7.49 -5.14
N GLU A 131 -15.51 7.75 -3.87
CA GLU A 131 -16.80 7.47 -3.24
C GLU A 131 -17.94 8.14 -4.01
N LYS A 132 -17.80 9.42 -4.34
CA LYS A 132 -18.77 10.12 -5.19
C LYS A 132 -18.95 9.43 -6.55
N CYS A 133 -17.86 9.06 -7.23
CA CYS A 133 -17.95 8.35 -8.51
C CYS A 133 -18.69 7.02 -8.40
N VAL A 134 -18.55 6.29 -7.30
CA VAL A 134 -19.29 5.04 -7.06
C VAL A 134 -20.76 5.32 -6.84
N HIS A 135 -21.11 6.31 -6.01
CA HIS A 135 -22.51 6.70 -5.81
C HIS A 135 -23.18 7.13 -7.11
N ASP A 136 -22.51 7.98 -7.90
CA ASP A 136 -23.01 8.43 -9.21
C ASP A 136 -23.19 7.25 -10.18
N LEU A 137 -22.27 6.28 -10.18
CA LEU A 137 -22.38 5.05 -10.98
C LEU A 137 -23.60 4.23 -10.55
N MET A 138 -23.76 3.98 -9.25
CA MET A 138 -24.87 3.19 -8.73
C MET A 138 -26.21 3.87 -8.99
N GLU A 139 -26.29 5.20 -8.83
CA GLU A 139 -27.49 5.95 -9.16
C GLU A 139 -27.81 5.85 -10.67
N GLY A 140 -26.83 6.03 -11.54
CA GLY A 140 -27.02 5.89 -12.99
C GLY A 140 -27.48 4.49 -13.39
N LEU A 141 -26.93 3.44 -12.76
CA LEU A 141 -27.37 2.07 -12.96
C LEU A 141 -28.81 1.86 -12.47
N ARG A 142 -29.16 2.35 -11.27
CA ARG A 142 -30.54 2.31 -10.77
C ARG A 142 -31.50 3.01 -11.73
N GLN A 143 -31.16 4.19 -12.23
CA GLN A 143 -32.03 4.93 -13.16
C GLN A 143 -32.21 4.17 -14.49
N LYS A 144 -31.13 3.59 -15.02
CA LYS A 144 -31.18 2.83 -16.29
C LYS A 144 -31.95 1.52 -16.20
N PHE A 145 -31.91 0.86 -15.04
CA PHE A 145 -32.52 -0.47 -14.84
C PHE A 145 -33.79 -0.44 -13.98
N LYS A 146 -34.23 0.73 -13.50
CA LYS A 146 -35.60 0.95 -13.03
C LYS A 146 -36.54 0.82 -14.23
N LYS A 147 -37.22 -0.33 -14.32
CA LYS A 147 -38.45 -0.45 -15.09
C LYS A 147 -39.57 0.29 -14.38
#